data_AF-A0A932JMY0-F1
#
_entry.id   AF-A0A932JMY0-F1
#
_cell.length_a   1.000
_cell.length_b   1.000
_cell.length_c   1.000
_cell.angle_alpha   90.00
_cell.angle_beta   90.00
_cell.angle_gamma   90.00
#
_symmetry.space_group_name_H-M   'P 1'
#
loop_
_entity.id
_entity.type
_entity.pdbx_description
1 polymer ?
#
loop_
_entity_poly.entity_id
_entity_poly.type
_entity_poly.pdbx_seq_one_letter_code
_entity_poly.pdbx_strand_id
1 'polypeptide(L)'
;MAHIPVADNMPGIRGLMAFRPETALPLNMLAEQLLQAPSTLTKGERELIATYVSTKNQCKYCASTHGAIAKHLLGDDAELVKSVLAN
;
A
#
# COMPACT_ATOMS: atom_id res chain seq x y z
N MET A 1 21.79 5.63 5.32
CA MET A 1 21.17 6.03 6.61
C MET A 1 20.32 7.26 6.34
N ALA A 2 19.17 7.42 7.00
CA ALA A 2 18.34 8.60 6.78
C ALA A 2 19.10 9.86 7.25
N HIS A 3 19.04 10.94 6.46
CA HIS A 3 19.64 12.24 6.82
C HIS A 3 18.69 13.12 7.65
N ILE A 4 17.59 12.54 8.11
CA ILE A 4 16.56 13.17 8.93
C ILE A 4 16.23 12.24 10.10
N PRO A 5 15.82 12.78 11.27
CA PRO A 5 15.49 11.96 12.43
C PRO A 5 14.16 11.24 12.17
N VAL A 6 14.26 9.94 11.90
CA VAL A 6 13.11 9.03 11.71
C VAL A 6 13.18 7.97 12.81
N ALA A 7 12.06 7.64 13.44
CA ALA A 7 12.02 6.63 14.48
C ALA A 7 12.39 5.24 13.94
N ASP A 8 13.29 4.54 14.61
CA ASP A 8 13.83 3.24 14.17
C ASP A 8 12.77 2.12 14.07
N ASN A 9 11.65 2.27 14.79
CA ASN A 9 10.56 1.30 14.81
C ASN A 9 9.47 1.55 13.75
N MET A 10 9.66 2.52 12.84
CA MET A 10 8.70 2.85 11.78
C MET A 10 9.31 2.65 10.38
N PRO A 11 9.22 1.43 9.82
CA PRO A 11 9.82 1.16 8.51
C PRO A 11 9.09 1.89 7.37
N GLY A 12 9.85 2.22 6.33
CA GLY A 12 9.33 2.75 5.07
C GLY A 12 8.66 4.11 5.20
N ILE A 13 7.56 4.31 4.45
CA ILE A 13 6.87 5.60 4.37
C ILE A 13 6.28 6.07 5.71
N ARG A 14 5.98 5.14 6.64
CA ARG A 14 5.40 5.47 7.94
C ARG A 14 6.32 6.36 8.77
N GLY A 15 7.62 6.11 8.76
CA GLY A 15 8.59 6.95 9.45
C GLY A 15 8.66 8.36 8.88
N LEU A 16 8.58 8.50 7.56
CA LEU A 16 8.57 9.80 6.88
C LEU A 16 7.28 10.58 7.17
N MET A 17 6.13 9.90 7.17
CA MET A 17 4.84 10.48 7.53
C MET A 17 4.80 10.95 8.98
N ALA A 18 5.40 10.19 9.91
CA ALA A 18 5.52 10.60 11.30
C ALA A 18 6.44 11.82 11.47
N PHE A 19 7.49 11.94 10.66
CA PHE A 19 8.40 13.09 10.68
C PHE A 19 7.81 14.37 10.08
N ARG A 20 6.84 14.25 9.15
CA ARG A 20 6.16 15.37 8.46
C ARG A 20 4.64 15.19 8.45
N PRO A 21 3.96 15.32 9.61
CA PRO A 21 2.52 15.09 9.72
C PRO A 21 1.68 16.00 8.80
N GLU A 22 2.14 17.21 8.54
CA GLU A 22 1.51 18.17 7.64
C GLU A 22 1.46 17.67 6.19
N THR A 23 2.44 16.87 5.77
CA THR A 23 2.46 16.21 4.45
C THR A 23 1.75 14.86 4.49
N ALA A 24 1.82 14.16 5.63
CA ALA A 24 1.17 12.88 5.80
C ALA A 24 -0.36 12.96 5.67
N LEU A 25 -0.98 14.00 6.24
CA LEU A 25 -2.43 14.17 6.21
C LEU A 25 -3.02 14.15 4.79
N PRO A 26 -2.62 15.03 3.85
CA PRO A 26 -3.18 15.01 2.50
C PRO A 26 -2.87 13.70 1.74
N LEU A 27 -1.71 13.08 1.95
CA LEU A 27 -1.37 11.78 1.35
C LEU A 27 -2.27 10.65 1.87
N ASN A 28 -2.52 10.63 3.18
CA ASN A 28 -3.41 9.64 3.79
C ASN A 28 -4.87 9.85 3.37
N MET A 29 -5.31 11.10 3.22
CA MET A 29 -6.64 11.40 2.70
C MET A 29 -6.81 10.87 1.27
N LEU A 30 -5.80 11.01 0.41
CA LEU A 30 -5.81 10.41 -0.92
C LEU A 30 -5.92 8.89 -0.84
N ALA A 31 -5.09 8.24 -0.01
CA ALA A 31 -5.13 6.80 0.18
C ALA A 31 -6.49 6.31 0.70
N GLU A 32 -7.10 7.02 1.65
CA GLU A 32 -8.43 6.74 2.20
C GLU A 32 -9.51 6.80 1.11
N GLN A 33 -9.51 7.86 0.29
CA GLN A 33 -10.45 7.98 -0.82
C GLN A 33 -10.28 6.85 -1.84
N LEU A 34 -9.04 6.51 -2.20
CA LEU A 34 -8.77 5.48 -3.19
C LEU A 34 -9.07 4.09 -2.67
N LEU A 35 -8.72 3.74 -1.43
CA LEU A 35 -8.73 2.35 -0.95
C LEU A 35 -9.92 2.03 -0.04
N GLN A 36 -10.53 3.01 0.63
CA GLN A 36 -11.54 2.77 1.66
C GLN A 36 -12.92 3.31 1.33
N ALA A 37 -13.00 4.50 0.72
CA ALA A 37 -14.27 5.17 0.43
C ALA A 37 -15.20 4.34 -0.48
N PRO A 38 -16.52 4.65 -0.52
CA PRO A 38 -17.48 3.97 -1.40
C PRO A 38 -17.04 4.01 -2.87
N SER A 39 -17.17 2.88 -3.54
CA SER A 39 -16.74 2.69 -4.93
C SER A 39 -17.52 1.55 -5.57
N THR A 40 -17.55 1.50 -6.90
CA THR A 40 -18.02 0.34 -7.67
C THR A 40 -17.07 -0.85 -7.57
N LEU A 41 -15.81 -0.61 -7.17
CA LEU A 41 -14.82 -1.65 -6.91
C LEU A 41 -14.81 -2.01 -5.43
N THR A 42 -14.69 -3.30 -5.13
CA THR A 42 -14.44 -3.78 -3.78
C THR A 42 -13.09 -3.29 -3.26
N LYS A 43 -12.91 -3.29 -1.94
CA LYS A 43 -11.61 -2.96 -1.34
C LYS A 43 -10.50 -3.92 -1.81
N GLY A 44 -10.83 -5.21 -1.91
CA GLY A 44 -9.89 -6.24 -2.40
C GLY A 44 -9.43 -5.98 -3.83
N GLU A 45 -10.34 -5.65 -4.76
CA GLU A 45 -9.97 -5.31 -6.14
C GLU A 45 -9.08 -4.07 -6.22
N ARG A 46 -9.36 -3.05 -5.41
CA ARG A 46 -8.55 -1.81 -5.36
C ARG A 46 -7.14 -2.07 -4.84
N GLU A 47 -7.02 -2.91 -3.81
CA GLU A 47 -5.73 -3.36 -3.28
C GLU A 47 -4.97 -4.26 -4.28
N LEU A 48 -5.69 -5.08 -5.06
CA LEU A 48 -5.09 -5.89 -6.12
C LEU A 48 -4.53 -5.01 -7.27
N ILE A 49 -5.25 -3.97 -7.68
CA ILE A 49 -4.76 -2.96 -8.62
C ILE A 49 -3.52 -2.25 -8.06
N ALA A 50 -3.56 -1.83 -6.79
CA ALA A 50 -2.42 -1.18 -6.13
C ALA A 50 -1.19 -2.13 -6.09
N THR A 51 -1.41 -3.42 -5.86
CA THR A 51 -0.38 -4.46 -5.89
C THR A 51 0.27 -4.58 -7.28
N TYR A 52 -0.55 -4.65 -8.33
CA TYR A 52 -0.08 -4.72 -9.72
C TYR A 52 0.78 -3.51 -10.09
N VAL A 53 0.25 -2.30 -9.90
CA VAL A 53 0.93 -1.05 -10.25
C VAL A 53 2.22 -0.88 -9.45
N SER A 54 2.20 -1.23 -8.16
CA SER A 54 3.39 -1.20 -7.31
C SER A 54 4.48 -2.15 -7.80
N THR A 55 4.10 -3.32 -8.30
CA THR A 55 5.03 -4.31 -8.88
C THR A 55 5.66 -3.78 -10.16
N LYS A 56 4.86 -3.18 -11.05
CA LYS A 56 5.37 -2.52 -12.27
C LYS A 56 6.33 -1.38 -11.97
N ASN A 57 6.09 -0.65 -10.89
CA ASN A 57 6.98 0.42 -10.41
C ASN A 57 8.15 -0.10 -9.55
N GLN A 58 8.33 -1.42 -9.41
CA GLN A 58 9.37 -2.04 -8.60
C GLN A 58 9.38 -1.56 -7.13
N CYS A 59 8.25 -1.06 -6.61
CA CYS A 59 8.12 -0.67 -5.21
C CYS A 59 7.86 -1.91 -4.34
N LYS A 60 8.92 -2.56 -3.86
CA LYS A 60 8.80 -3.76 -3.01
C LYS A 60 7.90 -3.55 -1.80
N TYR A 61 8.07 -2.42 -1.09
CA TYR A 61 7.28 -2.10 0.11
C TYR A 61 5.78 -1.99 -0.22
N CYS A 62 5.45 -1.28 -1.29
CA CYS A 62 4.07 -1.06 -1.71
C CYS A 62 3.45 -2.38 -2.19
N ALA A 63 4.16 -3.12 -3.06
CA ALA A 63 3.69 -4.39 -3.61
C ALA A 63 3.44 -5.43 -2.51
N SER A 64 4.34 -5.54 -1.51
CA SER A 64 4.15 -6.48 -0.40
C SER A 64 2.99 -6.08 0.51
N THR A 65 2.83 -4.79 0.78
CA THR A 65 1.80 -4.29 1.71
C THR A 65 0.42 -4.43 1.09
N HIS A 66 0.22 -3.89 -0.12
CA HIS A 66 -1.05 -3.99 -0.84
C HIS A 66 -1.38 -5.45 -1.16
N GLY A 67 -0.40 -6.28 -1.54
CA GLY A 67 -0.64 -7.68 -1.85
C GLY A 67 -1.11 -8.48 -0.63
N ALA A 68 -0.58 -8.21 0.55
CA ALA A 68 -1.03 -8.84 1.79
C ALA A 68 -2.47 -8.44 2.15
N ILE A 69 -2.84 -7.16 1.96
CA ILE A 69 -4.20 -6.67 2.20
C ILE A 69 -5.17 -7.26 1.18
N ALA A 70 -4.81 -7.24 -0.12
CA ALA A 70 -5.60 -7.83 -1.20
C ALA A 70 -5.89 -9.32 -0.94
N LYS A 71 -4.85 -10.09 -0.57
CA LYS A 71 -5.00 -11.50 -0.19
C LYS A 71 -6.06 -11.68 0.90
N HIS A 72 -5.93 -10.93 2.00
CA HIS A 72 -6.87 -11.03 3.11
C HIS A 72 -8.31 -10.69 2.70
N LEU A 73 -8.49 -9.60 1.95
CA LEU A 73 -9.81 -9.13 1.52
C LEU A 73 -10.46 -10.01 0.45
N LEU A 74 -9.67 -10.78 -0.29
CA LEU A 74 -10.12 -11.68 -1.36
C LEU A 74 -10.18 -13.15 -0.91
N GLY A 75 -10.35 -13.39 0.39
CA GLY A 75 -10.57 -14.75 0.92
C GLY A 75 -9.31 -15.59 1.07
N ASP A 76 -8.18 -14.95 1.39
CA ASP A 76 -6.87 -15.58 1.55
C ASP A 76 -6.30 -16.28 0.29
N ASP A 77 -6.80 -15.92 -0.88
CA ASP A 77 -6.32 -16.43 -2.17
C ASP A 77 -4.93 -15.89 -2.52
N ALA A 78 -3.91 -16.67 -2.16
CA ALA A 78 -2.52 -16.34 -2.44
C ALA A 78 -2.15 -16.51 -3.93
N GLU A 79 -2.84 -17.38 -4.68
CA GLU A 79 -2.52 -17.64 -6.08
C GLU A 79 -2.96 -16.49 -6.97
N LEU A 80 -4.12 -15.89 -6.68
CA LEU A 80 -4.57 -14.68 -7.34
C LEU A 80 -3.55 -13.54 -7.18
N VAL A 81 -3.08 -13.29 -5.96
CA VAL A 81 -2.08 -12.23 -5.73
C VAL A 81 -0.76 -12.55 -6.43
N LYS A 82 -0.28 -13.80 -6.38
CA LYS A 82 0.94 -14.22 -7.09
C LYS A 82 0.82 -14.02 -8.60
N SER A 83 -0.33 -14.28 -9.18
CA SER A 83 -0.55 -14.10 -10.63
C SER A 83 -0.31 -12.65 -11.05
N VAL A 84 -0.68 -11.70 -10.21
CA VAL A 84 -0.49 -10.26 -10.44
C VAL A 84 0.96 -9.83 -10.21
N LEU A 85 1.68 -10.47 -9.28
CA LEU A 85 3.10 -10.22 -9.03
C LEU A 85 4.02 -10.77 -10.13
N ALA A 86 3.57 -11.82 -10.84
CA ALA A 86 4.35 -12.49 -11.88
C ALA A 86 4.20 -11.89 -13.28
N ASN A 87 3.27 -10.95 -13.47
CA ASN A 87 3.01 -10.28 -14.75
C ASN A 87 3.94 -9.10 -14.99
#